data_AF-A0A553DZ69-F1
#
_entry.id   AF-A0A553DZ69-F1
#
_cell.length_a   1.000
_cell.length_b   1.000
_cell.length_c   1.000
_cell.angle_alpha   90.00
_cell.angle_beta   90.00
_cell.angle_gamma   90.00
#
_symmetry.space_group_name_H-M   'P 1'
#
loop_
_entity.id
_entity.type
_entity.pdbx_description
1 polymer ?
#
loop_
_entity_poly.entity_id
_entity_poly.type
_entity_poly.pdbx_seq_one_letter_code
_entity_poly.pdbx_strand_id
1 'polypeptide(L)'
;MKNITLIALLLCSFTILFAQAPQKMSYQSVIRKADGSLVSNTSVKIKVSILQGSATGTASYVETQTATTNPNGLVTLEIGGGTPVTGTFSSINWGSGTYFIKTETDITGGTNYTISGVSQLLSVPYALYAGSTQNKGKTSIVLTGNITNEQAAAQIAAELGPYTENVYIQNTTGLTAVDLSMCTNLVNLGIDYNTNLSSINLNGLTSMYKTASVSYNNTLTNLSFPKLTTTTNSDRISIRHNPAITSISFPALINSVTYLSIQYNDALTTVSLPVLTTANDLYLADNPQITTINFPSLTQITSTIQINFCAKLTSIGIPSLQSGNSFRIYNNALPSSQINMILNKMLTVTPTSGKYIGLTGQNPPAPPTGQGITDKATLISTGNSVTTD
;
A
#
# COMPACT_ATOMS: atom_id res chain seq x y z
N MET A 1 -16.77 10.67 50.11
CA MET A 1 -16.65 9.24 49.71
C MET A 1 -17.90 8.69 49.00
N LYS A 2 -19.14 9.05 49.39
CA LYS A 2 -20.37 8.57 48.72
C LYS A 2 -20.52 8.93 47.22
N ASN A 3 -19.98 10.07 46.77
CA ASN A 3 -20.12 10.52 45.37
C ASN A 3 -19.12 9.83 44.42
N ILE A 4 -18.00 9.30 44.94
CA ILE A 4 -16.97 8.61 44.15
C ILE A 4 -17.38 7.17 43.87
N THR A 5 -18.05 6.51 44.83
CA THR A 5 -18.62 5.17 44.65
C THR A 5 -19.77 5.14 43.63
N LEU A 6 -20.55 6.23 43.52
CA LEU A 6 -21.65 6.30 42.56
C LEU A 6 -21.15 6.48 41.11
N ILE A 7 -20.05 7.22 40.92
CA ILE A 7 -19.41 7.39 39.61
C ILE A 7 -18.70 6.11 39.17
N ALA A 8 -18.04 5.40 40.09
CA ALA A 8 -17.40 4.11 39.80
C ALA A 8 -18.41 3.00 39.43
N LEU A 9 -19.61 3.01 40.04
CA LEU A 9 -20.69 2.08 39.72
C LEU A 9 -21.35 2.41 38.37
N LEU A 10 -21.39 3.69 37.98
CA LEU A 10 -21.96 4.16 36.71
C LEU A 10 -21.01 3.93 35.51
N LEU A 11 -19.69 3.86 35.73
CA LEU A 11 -18.72 3.51 34.67
C LEU A 11 -18.62 1.99 34.40
N CYS A 12 -19.10 1.12 35.30
CA CYS A 12 -19.07 -0.33 35.11
C CYS A 12 -20.27 -0.91 34.33
N SER A 13 -21.23 -0.08 33.92
CA SER A 13 -22.48 -0.56 33.27
C SER A 13 -22.51 -0.46 31.74
N PHE A 14 -21.44 0.01 31.09
CA PHE A 14 -21.31 -0.07 29.63
C PHE A 14 -20.88 -1.48 29.21
N THR A 15 -21.81 -2.44 29.27
CA THR A 15 -21.66 -3.68 28.51
C THR A 15 -21.99 -3.37 27.04
N ILE A 16 -20.98 -3.50 26.19
CA ILE A 16 -21.15 -3.42 24.74
C ILE A 16 -21.95 -4.65 24.33
N LEU A 17 -23.26 -4.49 24.16
CA LEU A 17 -24.12 -5.52 23.59
C LEU A 17 -23.80 -5.63 22.11
N PHE A 18 -22.99 -6.62 21.71
CA PHE A 18 -22.89 -7.01 20.32
C PHE A 18 -24.23 -7.60 19.90
N ALA A 19 -24.99 -6.86 19.09
CA ALA A 19 -26.12 -7.44 18.36
C ALA A 19 -25.56 -8.44 17.35
N GLN A 20 -25.32 -9.67 17.77
CA GLN A 20 -24.95 -10.74 16.85
C GLN A 20 -26.20 -11.14 16.08
N ALA A 21 -26.08 -11.19 14.75
CA ALA A 21 -27.12 -11.78 13.93
C ALA A 21 -27.43 -13.19 14.49
N PRO A 22 -28.71 -13.56 14.66
CA PRO A 22 -29.07 -14.87 15.17
C PRO A 22 -28.31 -15.97 14.42
N GLN A 23 -27.61 -16.85 15.15
CA GLN A 23 -26.84 -17.96 14.58
C GLN A 23 -27.75 -19.13 14.19
N LYS A 24 -28.83 -18.82 13.48
CA LYS A 24 -29.85 -19.77 13.04
C LYS A 24 -30.60 -19.24 11.81
N MET A 25 -31.17 -20.14 11.01
CA MET A 25 -31.98 -19.80 9.85
C MET A 25 -33.30 -20.57 9.82
N SER A 26 -34.38 -19.91 9.41
CA SER A 26 -35.69 -20.57 9.26
C SER A 26 -35.68 -21.54 8.08
N TYR A 27 -36.27 -22.72 8.28
CA TYR A 27 -36.43 -23.73 7.24
C TYR A 27 -37.82 -24.37 7.33
N GLN A 28 -38.44 -24.58 6.19
CA GLN A 28 -39.73 -25.25 6.09
C GLN A 28 -39.66 -26.36 5.06
N SER A 29 -40.29 -27.49 5.37
CA SER A 29 -40.39 -28.62 4.46
C SER A 29 -41.69 -29.38 4.66
N VAL A 30 -42.22 -29.95 3.59
CA VAL A 30 -43.40 -30.81 3.64
C VAL A 30 -42.93 -32.26 3.63
N ILE A 31 -43.30 -33.02 4.67
CA ILE A 31 -42.88 -34.41 4.85
C ILE A 31 -43.92 -35.35 4.23
N ARG A 32 -43.47 -36.19 3.29
CA ARG A 32 -44.27 -37.20 2.60
C ARG A 32 -43.66 -38.58 2.78
N LYS A 33 -44.51 -39.61 2.85
CA LYS A 33 -44.07 -41.01 2.78
C LYS A 33 -43.72 -41.37 1.34
N ALA A 34 -43.14 -42.56 1.14
CA ALA A 34 -42.77 -43.08 -0.18
C ALA A 34 -43.97 -43.22 -1.14
N ASP A 35 -45.18 -43.43 -0.61
CA ASP A 35 -46.44 -43.48 -1.38
C ASP A 35 -47.01 -42.08 -1.72
N GLY A 36 -46.32 -41.00 -1.34
CA GLY A 36 -46.74 -39.62 -1.57
C GLY A 36 -47.73 -39.05 -0.54
N SER A 37 -48.23 -39.86 0.38
CA SER A 37 -49.13 -39.42 1.46
C SER A 37 -48.41 -38.50 2.45
N LEU A 38 -49.15 -37.54 3.00
CA LEU A 38 -48.62 -36.58 3.97
C LEU A 38 -48.40 -37.26 5.33
N VAL A 39 -47.29 -36.93 5.98
CA VAL A 39 -47.07 -37.26 7.39
C VAL A 39 -47.67 -36.11 8.20
N SER A 40 -48.95 -36.17 8.54
CA SER A 40 -49.68 -35.08 9.20
C SER A 40 -49.77 -35.25 10.72
N ASN A 41 -49.70 -34.15 11.49
CA ASN A 41 -49.88 -34.15 12.95
C ASN A 41 -49.03 -35.18 13.70
N THR A 42 -47.83 -35.45 13.21
CA THR A 42 -46.95 -36.51 13.70
C THR A 42 -45.65 -35.91 14.20
N SER A 43 -45.17 -36.36 15.36
CA SER A 43 -43.84 -36.02 15.85
C SER A 43 -42.79 -36.77 15.05
N VAL A 44 -41.86 -36.05 14.44
CA VAL A 44 -40.79 -36.60 13.61
C VAL A 44 -39.44 -36.11 14.11
N LYS A 45 -38.39 -36.92 13.91
CA LYS A 45 -37.01 -36.52 14.18
C LYS A 45 -36.30 -36.23 12.87
N ILE A 46 -35.66 -35.08 12.79
CA ILE A 46 -35.01 -34.58 11.59
C ILE A 46 -33.53 -34.36 11.90
N LYS A 47 -32.68 -34.93 11.05
CA LYS A 47 -31.25 -34.64 11.01
C LYS A 47 -30.98 -33.69 9.86
N VAL A 48 -30.32 -32.58 10.16
CA VAL A 48 -29.97 -31.53 9.19
C VAL A 48 -28.46 -31.52 9.03
N SER A 49 -27.97 -31.54 7.79
CA SER A 49 -26.54 -31.42 7.47
C SER A 49 -26.31 -30.25 6.51
N ILE A 50 -25.28 -29.46 6.77
CA ILE A 50 -24.78 -28.43 5.85
C ILE A 50 -23.57 -29.01 5.11
N LEU A 51 -23.74 -29.29 3.82
CA LEU A 51 -22.72 -29.89 2.95
C LEU A 51 -22.00 -28.79 2.16
N GLN A 52 -20.68 -28.89 2.04
CA GLN A 52 -19.86 -27.93 1.31
C GLN A 52 -19.58 -28.38 -0.13
N GLY A 53 -19.63 -27.46 -1.09
CA GLY A 53 -19.21 -27.64 -2.48
C GLY A 53 -20.23 -28.35 -3.38
N SER A 54 -20.83 -29.45 -2.91
CA SER A 54 -21.81 -30.22 -3.69
C SER A 54 -22.90 -30.87 -2.83
N ALA A 55 -23.96 -31.38 -3.46
CA ALA A 55 -25.03 -32.14 -2.82
C ALA A 55 -24.58 -33.45 -2.14
N THR A 56 -23.35 -33.91 -2.41
CA THR A 56 -22.73 -35.09 -1.79
C THR A 56 -21.43 -34.74 -1.05
N GLY A 57 -21.16 -33.45 -0.85
CA GLY A 57 -19.94 -32.98 -0.20
C GLY A 57 -19.89 -33.32 1.28
N THR A 58 -18.73 -33.08 1.89
CA THR A 58 -18.52 -33.28 3.32
C THR A 58 -19.43 -32.36 4.13
N ALA A 59 -20.02 -32.89 5.21
CA ALA A 59 -20.83 -32.10 6.13
C ALA A 59 -19.94 -31.21 6.99
N SER A 60 -20.02 -29.90 6.81
CA SER A 60 -19.37 -28.90 7.67
C SER A 60 -20.09 -28.73 9.01
N TYR A 61 -21.38 -29.07 9.06
CA TYR A 61 -22.19 -29.03 10.27
C TYR A 61 -23.32 -30.05 10.20
N VAL A 62 -23.64 -30.69 11.33
CA VAL A 62 -24.77 -31.62 11.48
C VAL A 62 -25.48 -31.35 12.80
N GLU A 63 -26.81 -31.32 12.79
CA GLU A 63 -27.66 -31.24 13.98
C GLU A 63 -28.86 -32.18 13.90
N THR A 64 -29.49 -32.42 15.03
CA THR A 64 -30.79 -33.11 15.11
C THR A 64 -31.83 -32.24 15.81
N GLN A 65 -33.07 -32.33 15.35
CA GLN A 65 -34.23 -31.64 15.90
C GLN A 65 -35.45 -32.57 15.94
N THR A 66 -36.32 -32.39 16.93
CA THR A 66 -37.63 -33.03 16.97
C THR A 66 -38.68 -31.97 16.68
N ALA A 67 -39.60 -32.25 15.76
CA ALA A 67 -40.65 -31.32 15.39
C ALA A 67 -41.95 -32.06 15.05
N THR A 68 -43.08 -31.39 15.17
CA THR A 68 -44.40 -31.95 14.84
C THR A 68 -44.88 -31.38 13.52
N THR A 69 -45.26 -32.24 12.58
CA THR A 69 -45.86 -31.81 11.31
C THR A 69 -47.28 -31.28 11.52
N ASN A 70 -47.72 -30.31 10.74
CA ASN A 70 -49.10 -29.82 10.79
C ASN A 70 -50.05 -30.70 9.92
N PRO A 71 -51.36 -30.39 9.79
CA PRO A 71 -52.29 -31.14 8.95
C PRO A 71 -51.88 -31.24 7.47
N ASN A 72 -51.09 -30.28 6.98
CA ASN A 72 -50.56 -30.26 5.62
C ASN A 72 -49.19 -30.98 5.51
N GLY A 73 -48.75 -31.68 6.55
CA GLY A 73 -47.45 -32.34 6.61
C GLY A 73 -46.25 -31.39 6.68
N LEU A 74 -46.48 -30.10 6.93
CA LEU A 74 -45.43 -29.08 6.99
C LEU A 74 -44.72 -29.12 8.35
N VAL A 75 -43.39 -29.09 8.32
CA VAL A 75 -42.53 -28.83 9.46
C VAL A 75 -41.88 -27.45 9.33
N THR A 76 -41.75 -26.75 10.46
CA THR A 76 -40.98 -25.49 10.55
C THR A 76 -39.84 -25.72 11.55
N LEU A 77 -38.62 -25.41 11.13
CA LEU A 77 -37.39 -25.59 11.88
C LEU A 77 -36.60 -24.28 11.92
N GLU A 78 -35.76 -24.14 12.94
CA GLU A 78 -34.71 -23.13 12.98
C GLU A 78 -33.36 -23.84 12.92
N ILE A 79 -32.78 -23.95 11.72
CA ILE A 79 -31.50 -24.65 11.52
C ILE A 79 -30.39 -23.87 12.24
N GLY A 80 -29.59 -24.57 13.05
CA GLY A 80 -28.59 -23.98 13.95
C GLY A 80 -29.07 -23.83 15.40
N GLY A 81 -30.37 -24.05 15.66
CA GLY A 81 -30.96 -24.12 16.99
C GLY A 81 -31.15 -25.54 17.53
N GLY A 82 -30.77 -26.57 16.76
CA GLY A 82 -30.89 -27.97 17.14
C GLY A 82 -29.78 -28.46 18.06
N THR A 83 -29.79 -29.76 18.37
CA THR A 83 -28.68 -30.41 19.09
C THR A 83 -27.55 -30.74 18.11
N PRO A 84 -26.36 -30.09 18.20
CA PRO A 84 -25.25 -30.34 17.30
C PRO A 84 -24.70 -31.77 17.46
N VAL A 85 -24.38 -32.40 16.33
CA VAL A 85 -23.72 -33.72 16.25
C VAL A 85 -22.30 -33.58 15.68
N THR A 86 -22.09 -32.63 14.77
CA THR A 86 -20.77 -32.36 14.18
C THR A 86 -20.64 -30.86 13.90
N GLY A 87 -19.50 -30.28 14.29
CA GLY A 87 -19.21 -28.87 14.11
C GLY A 87 -20.12 -27.92 14.92
N THR A 88 -19.90 -26.63 14.74
CA THR A 88 -20.73 -25.57 15.34
C THR A 88 -21.26 -24.68 14.23
N PHE A 89 -22.55 -24.33 14.25
CA PHE A 89 -23.18 -23.54 13.18
C PHE A 89 -22.47 -22.19 12.94
N SER A 90 -22.01 -21.54 14.01
CA SER A 90 -21.27 -20.27 13.94
C SER A 90 -19.86 -20.37 13.36
N SER A 91 -19.31 -21.57 13.22
CA SER A 91 -17.97 -21.81 12.65
C SER A 91 -18.00 -22.06 11.14
N ILE A 92 -19.17 -22.12 10.52
CA ILE A 92 -19.31 -22.36 9.08
C ILE A 92 -18.79 -21.13 8.31
N ASN A 93 -17.78 -21.33 7.46
CA ASN A 93 -17.25 -20.27 6.60
C ASN A 93 -18.11 -20.10 5.34
N TRP A 94 -19.25 -19.41 5.47
CA TRP A 94 -20.19 -19.16 4.38
C TRP A 94 -19.60 -18.47 3.13
N GLY A 95 -18.44 -17.83 3.24
CA GLY A 95 -17.74 -17.18 2.12
C GLY A 95 -16.83 -18.12 1.30
N SER A 96 -16.64 -19.37 1.73
CA SER A 96 -15.68 -20.30 1.14
C SER A 96 -16.22 -21.15 -0.03
N GLY A 97 -17.45 -20.92 -0.48
CA GLY A 97 -18.03 -21.61 -1.64
C GLY A 97 -19.54 -21.83 -1.54
N THR A 98 -20.03 -22.76 -2.34
CA THR A 98 -21.44 -23.18 -2.36
C THR A 98 -21.76 -24.13 -1.21
N TYR A 99 -22.96 -24.02 -0.66
CA TYR A 99 -23.45 -24.89 0.42
C TYR A 99 -24.80 -25.51 0.08
N PHE A 100 -25.07 -26.68 0.66
CA PHE A 100 -26.30 -27.42 0.47
C PHE A 100 -26.88 -27.80 1.84
N ILE A 101 -28.21 -27.74 1.98
CA ILE A 101 -28.93 -28.32 3.11
C ILE A 101 -29.37 -29.72 2.72
N LYS A 102 -28.94 -30.71 3.49
CA LYS A 102 -29.49 -32.06 3.48
C LYS A 102 -30.37 -32.26 4.70
N THR A 103 -31.60 -32.74 4.50
CA THR A 103 -32.49 -33.19 5.56
C THR A 103 -32.71 -34.68 5.46
N GLU A 104 -32.80 -35.31 6.62
CA GLU A 104 -33.04 -36.74 6.80
C GLU A 104 -34.07 -36.89 7.91
N THR A 105 -35.21 -37.55 7.65
CA THR A 105 -36.36 -37.59 8.56
C THR A 105 -36.73 -39.02 8.94
N ASP A 106 -36.92 -39.24 10.25
CA ASP A 106 -37.52 -40.43 10.84
C ASP A 106 -38.93 -40.08 11.34
N ILE A 107 -39.93 -40.75 10.77
CA ILE A 107 -41.35 -40.50 11.04
C ILE A 107 -41.84 -41.10 12.38
N THR A 108 -41.03 -41.93 13.02
CA THR A 108 -41.29 -42.55 14.33
C THR A 108 -40.54 -41.87 15.46
N GLY A 109 -39.73 -40.85 15.14
CA GLY A 109 -38.92 -40.11 16.13
C GLY A 109 -37.62 -40.83 16.55
N GLY A 110 -37.30 -41.96 15.92
CA GLY A 110 -36.09 -42.75 16.17
C GLY A 110 -34.85 -42.23 15.41
N THR A 111 -33.94 -43.14 15.05
CA THR A 111 -32.72 -42.85 14.27
C THR A 111 -32.71 -43.49 12.89
N ASN A 112 -33.84 -44.06 12.45
CA ASN A 112 -34.02 -44.70 11.15
C ASN A 112 -34.55 -43.68 10.14
N TYR A 113 -33.64 -42.85 9.63
CA TYR A 113 -33.97 -41.80 8.67
C TYR A 113 -34.24 -42.37 7.27
N THR A 114 -35.51 -42.48 6.88
CA THR A 114 -35.92 -43.08 5.61
C THR A 114 -36.26 -42.07 4.52
N ILE A 115 -36.53 -40.81 4.89
CA ILE A 115 -36.87 -39.74 3.96
C ILE A 115 -35.67 -38.78 3.89
N SER A 116 -35.14 -38.50 2.71
CA SER A 116 -34.04 -37.54 2.55
C SER A 116 -34.29 -36.56 1.40
N GLY A 117 -33.86 -35.32 1.57
CA GLY A 117 -33.84 -34.29 0.53
C GLY A 117 -32.56 -33.46 0.62
N VAL A 118 -32.04 -33.02 -0.53
CA VAL A 118 -30.89 -32.12 -0.62
C VAL A 118 -31.26 -30.93 -1.49
N SER A 119 -30.98 -29.71 -1.01
CA SER A 119 -31.19 -28.48 -1.76
C SER A 119 -30.01 -27.54 -1.60
N GLN A 120 -29.68 -26.78 -2.65
CA GLN A 120 -28.63 -25.76 -2.57
C GLN A 120 -29.12 -24.56 -1.76
N LEU A 121 -28.25 -24.03 -0.91
CA LEU A 121 -28.43 -22.72 -0.31
C LEU A 121 -28.11 -21.65 -1.36
N LEU A 122 -29.14 -20.96 -1.83
CA LEU A 122 -28.99 -19.76 -2.66
C LEU A 122 -28.94 -18.53 -1.75
N SER A 123 -28.13 -17.55 -2.13
CA SER A 123 -28.04 -16.29 -1.38
C SER A 123 -29.39 -15.56 -1.38
N VAL A 124 -29.88 -15.19 -0.19
CA VAL A 124 -31.03 -14.29 -0.07
C VAL A 124 -30.62 -12.85 -0.47
N PRO A 125 -31.55 -11.98 -0.92
CA PRO A 125 -31.22 -10.61 -1.33
C PRO A 125 -30.47 -9.80 -0.26
N TYR A 126 -30.77 -9.99 1.03
CA TYR A 126 -30.04 -9.37 2.15
C TYR A 126 -28.59 -9.88 2.28
N ALA A 127 -28.33 -11.16 1.97
CA ALA A 127 -26.99 -11.74 1.99
C ALA A 127 -26.16 -11.30 0.77
N LEU A 128 -26.79 -11.06 -0.39
CA LEU A 128 -26.14 -10.43 -1.55
C LEU A 128 -25.75 -8.97 -1.25
N TYR A 129 -26.60 -8.24 -0.52
CA TYR A 129 -26.33 -6.86 -0.09
C TYR A 129 -25.29 -6.79 1.04
N ALA A 130 -25.28 -7.73 1.97
CA ALA A 130 -24.30 -7.78 3.06
C ALA A 130 -22.93 -8.36 2.62
N GLY A 131 -22.92 -9.32 1.68
CA GLY A 131 -21.70 -9.89 1.10
C GLY A 131 -20.99 -8.97 0.09
N SER A 132 -21.57 -7.81 -0.22
CA SER A 132 -20.98 -6.79 -1.11
C SER A 132 -20.30 -5.64 -0.38
N THR A 133 -20.17 -5.68 0.95
CA THR A 133 -19.27 -4.77 1.67
C THR A 133 -17.82 -5.22 1.48
N GLN A 134 -17.31 -5.12 0.24
CA GLN A 134 -15.86 -5.07 0.02
C GLN A 134 -15.29 -4.05 1.01
N ASN A 135 -14.27 -4.44 1.77
CA ASN A 135 -13.50 -3.50 2.56
C ASN A 135 -13.04 -2.37 1.63
N LYS A 136 -13.67 -1.20 1.75
CA LYS A 136 -13.32 -0.04 0.92
C LYS A 136 -12.03 0.61 1.39
N GLY A 137 -11.47 0.16 2.51
CA GLY A 137 -10.30 0.73 3.14
C GLY A 137 -10.63 2.00 3.92
N LYS A 138 -9.75 2.35 4.85
CA LYS A 138 -9.72 3.68 5.46
C LYS A 138 -9.06 4.65 4.49
N THR A 139 -9.48 5.91 4.51
CA THR A 139 -8.82 7.00 3.75
C THR A 139 -7.35 7.14 4.10
N SER A 140 -7.00 6.92 5.38
CA SER A 140 -5.64 7.02 5.87
C SER A 140 -5.31 5.84 6.77
N ILE A 141 -4.16 5.21 6.52
CA ILE A 141 -3.55 4.21 7.40
C ILE A 141 -2.43 4.91 8.17
N VAL A 142 -2.40 4.72 9.50
CA VAL A 142 -1.43 5.36 10.39
C VAL A 142 -0.80 4.31 11.30
N LEU A 143 0.51 4.08 11.14
CA LEU A 143 1.31 3.18 11.96
C LEU A 143 2.26 3.99 12.84
N THR A 144 2.18 3.83 14.16
CA THR A 144 2.99 4.60 15.12
C THR A 144 3.38 3.80 16.35
N GLY A 145 4.32 4.33 17.13
CA GLY A 145 4.71 3.77 18.43
C GLY A 145 5.44 2.43 18.32
N ASN A 146 5.30 1.58 19.34
CA ASN A 146 6.02 0.31 19.40
C ASN A 146 5.36 -0.82 18.58
N ILE A 147 4.74 -0.50 17.45
CA ILE A 147 4.07 -1.46 16.57
C ILE A 147 5.08 -2.47 16.01
N THR A 148 4.80 -3.77 16.11
CA THR A 148 5.64 -4.82 15.51
C THR A 148 5.31 -5.01 14.03
N ASN A 149 6.15 -5.75 13.31
CA ASN A 149 5.90 -6.09 11.89
C ASN A 149 4.57 -6.81 11.71
N GLU A 150 4.24 -7.75 12.59
CA GLU A 150 3.00 -8.53 12.52
C GLU A 150 1.77 -7.66 12.75
N GLN A 151 1.85 -6.72 13.72
CA GLN A 151 0.78 -5.78 14.01
C GLN A 151 0.57 -4.80 12.84
N ALA A 152 1.66 -4.27 12.27
CA ALA A 152 1.60 -3.40 11.10
C ALA A 152 1.00 -4.11 9.90
N ALA A 153 1.42 -5.35 9.62
CA ALA A 153 0.88 -6.15 8.52
C ALA A 153 -0.61 -6.44 8.71
N ALA A 154 -1.04 -6.81 9.93
CA ALA A 154 -2.44 -7.04 10.25
C ALA A 154 -3.28 -5.76 10.08
N GLN A 155 -2.76 -4.61 10.52
CA GLN A 155 -3.44 -3.33 10.37
C GLN A 155 -3.56 -2.93 8.89
N ILE A 156 -2.48 -3.03 8.10
CA ILE A 156 -2.52 -2.75 6.67
C ILE A 156 -3.53 -3.67 5.97
N ALA A 157 -3.53 -4.97 6.27
CA ALA A 157 -4.47 -5.92 5.68
C ALA A 157 -5.93 -5.59 6.02
N ALA A 158 -6.20 -5.07 7.21
CA ALA A 158 -7.53 -4.69 7.65
C ALA A 158 -7.97 -3.30 7.16
N GLU A 159 -7.05 -2.38 6.92
CA GLU A 159 -7.35 -0.97 6.64
C GLU A 159 -7.13 -0.55 5.19
N LEU A 160 -6.34 -1.31 4.41
CA LEU A 160 -6.08 -1.01 3.01
C LEU A 160 -7.27 -1.40 2.14
N GLY A 161 -7.66 -0.50 1.25
CA GLY A 161 -8.68 -0.75 0.25
C GLY A 161 -8.69 0.31 -0.85
N PRO A 162 -9.66 0.24 -1.79
CA PRO A 162 -9.71 1.14 -2.95
C PRO A 162 -9.86 2.63 -2.62
N TYR A 163 -10.29 3.00 -1.41
CA TYR A 163 -10.39 4.40 -0.96
C TYR A 163 -9.23 4.84 -0.08
N THR A 164 -8.19 4.02 0.09
CA THR A 164 -6.99 4.44 0.82
C THR A 164 -6.19 5.41 -0.03
N GLU A 165 -6.10 6.64 0.46
CA GLU A 165 -5.38 7.73 -0.18
C GLU A 165 -4.05 8.02 0.50
N ASN A 166 -3.93 7.70 1.80
CA ASN A 166 -2.79 8.11 2.59
C ASN A 166 -2.22 6.97 3.42
N VAL A 167 -0.89 6.88 3.47
CA VAL A 167 -0.18 5.98 4.37
C VAL A 167 0.85 6.79 5.16
N TYR A 168 0.75 6.74 6.48
CA TYR A 168 1.67 7.40 7.40
C TYR A 168 2.28 6.37 8.34
N ILE A 169 3.60 6.26 8.35
CA ILE A 169 4.40 5.41 9.22
C ILE A 169 5.32 6.33 9.98
N GLN A 170 4.97 6.62 11.23
CA GLN A 170 5.59 7.72 11.98
C GLN A 170 5.97 7.32 13.39
N ASN A 171 7.17 7.70 13.83
CA ASN A 171 7.61 7.49 15.20
C ASN A 171 7.49 6.01 15.64
N THR A 172 7.79 5.08 14.74
CA THR A 172 7.75 3.65 15.10
C THR A 172 9.06 3.19 15.73
N THR A 173 8.94 2.39 16.78
CA THR A 173 10.09 1.82 17.52
C THR A 173 10.17 0.30 17.46
N GLY A 174 9.06 -0.39 17.18
CA GLY A 174 9.01 -1.85 17.06
C GLY A 174 9.08 -2.36 15.61
N LEU A 175 8.89 -1.46 14.65
CA LEU A 175 8.75 -1.80 13.23
C LEU A 175 10.13 -1.87 12.59
N THR A 176 10.45 -3.00 11.98
CA THR A 176 11.74 -3.23 11.29
C THR A 176 11.60 -3.37 9.79
N ALA A 177 10.43 -3.80 9.33
CA ALA A 177 10.09 -3.89 7.91
C ALA A 177 8.61 -3.60 7.70
N VAL A 178 8.27 -3.01 6.55
CA VAL A 178 6.87 -2.79 6.16
C VAL A 178 6.65 -3.15 4.69
N ASP A 179 5.55 -3.86 4.43
CA ASP A 179 5.12 -4.21 3.07
C ASP A 179 3.93 -3.36 2.63
N LEU A 180 4.16 -2.51 1.63
CA LEU A 180 3.16 -1.66 0.98
C LEU A 180 2.99 -2.04 -0.50
N SER A 181 3.35 -3.27 -0.90
CA SER A 181 3.25 -3.75 -2.28
C SER A 181 1.82 -3.80 -2.83
N MET A 182 0.81 -3.74 -1.97
CA MET A 182 -0.59 -3.65 -2.35
C MET A 182 -1.06 -2.20 -2.58
N CYS A 183 -0.28 -1.20 -2.15
CA CYS A 183 -0.57 0.22 -2.38
C CYS A 183 -0.17 0.58 -3.82
N THR A 184 -1.16 0.89 -4.66
CA THR A 184 -0.94 1.24 -6.07
C THR A 184 -0.91 2.73 -6.32
N ASN A 185 -1.86 3.45 -5.72
CA ASN A 185 -2.02 4.90 -5.87
C ASN A 185 -2.16 5.54 -4.49
N LEU A 186 -1.39 6.59 -4.22
CA LEU A 186 -1.51 7.36 -2.98
C LEU A 186 -1.49 8.85 -3.26
N VAL A 187 -2.24 9.60 -2.47
CA VAL A 187 -2.12 11.06 -2.39
C VAL A 187 -0.91 11.41 -1.53
N ASN A 188 -0.81 10.84 -0.33
CA ASN A 188 0.31 11.09 0.58
C ASN A 188 0.94 9.78 1.09
N LEU A 189 2.27 9.76 1.09
CA LEU A 189 3.08 8.74 1.73
C LEU A 189 4.04 9.45 2.69
N GLY A 190 3.92 9.20 3.99
CA GLY A 190 4.87 9.69 4.99
C GLY A 190 5.50 8.52 5.72
N ILE A 191 6.81 8.37 5.64
CA ILE A 191 7.57 7.35 6.36
C ILE A 191 8.66 8.08 7.12
N ASP A 192 8.32 8.55 8.32
CA ASP A 192 9.13 9.53 9.04
C ASP A 192 9.44 9.10 10.48
N TYR A 193 10.67 9.34 10.96
CA TYR A 193 11.06 9.11 12.36
C TYR A 193 10.93 7.64 12.83
N ASN A 194 11.22 6.67 11.97
CA ASN A 194 11.15 5.25 12.35
C ASN A 194 12.54 4.74 12.70
N THR A 195 12.79 4.46 13.98
CA THR A 195 14.16 4.21 14.49
C THR A 195 14.73 2.89 13.97
N ASN A 196 13.91 1.85 13.93
CA ASN A 196 14.32 0.47 13.61
C ASN A 196 13.91 0.01 12.21
N LEU A 197 13.20 0.86 11.43
CA LEU A 197 12.73 0.52 10.09
C LEU A 197 13.89 0.43 9.09
N SER A 198 14.23 -0.80 8.72
CA SER A 198 15.38 -1.11 7.87
C SER A 198 15.00 -1.44 6.41
N SER A 199 13.73 -1.76 6.16
CA SER A 199 13.22 -2.18 4.85
C SER A 199 11.79 -1.71 4.59
N ILE A 200 11.53 -1.28 3.35
CA ILE A 200 10.22 -0.85 2.87
C ILE A 200 10.00 -1.48 1.50
N ASN A 201 8.87 -2.16 1.32
CA ASN A 201 8.47 -2.68 0.01
C ASN A 201 7.41 -1.77 -0.64
N LEU A 202 7.78 -1.09 -1.73
CA LEU A 202 6.90 -0.21 -2.52
C LEU A 202 6.63 -0.77 -3.93
N ASN A 203 6.72 -2.10 -4.12
CA ASN A 203 6.63 -2.73 -5.44
C ASN A 203 5.29 -2.51 -6.19
N GLY A 204 4.24 -2.13 -5.47
CA GLY A 204 2.92 -1.82 -6.03
C GLY A 204 2.76 -0.38 -6.48
N LEU A 205 3.56 0.55 -5.96
CA LEU A 205 3.28 1.98 -6.06
C LEU A 205 3.58 2.48 -7.48
N THR A 206 2.53 2.77 -8.23
CA THR A 206 2.59 3.23 -9.63
C THR A 206 2.40 4.74 -9.75
N SER A 207 1.64 5.35 -8.84
CA SER A 207 1.33 6.77 -8.91
C SER A 207 1.26 7.43 -7.53
N MET A 208 1.76 8.66 -7.47
CA MET A 208 1.64 9.56 -6.34
C MET A 208 0.94 10.85 -6.79
N TYR A 209 0.04 11.38 -5.97
CA TYR A 209 -0.75 12.58 -6.31
C TYR A 209 -0.47 13.82 -5.46
N LYS A 210 0.42 13.77 -4.46
CA LYS A 210 0.81 14.97 -3.72
C LYS A 210 2.22 14.87 -3.14
N THR A 211 2.39 14.11 -2.05
CA THR A 211 3.66 14.10 -1.32
C THR A 211 4.12 12.68 -0.99
N ALA A 212 5.38 12.36 -1.27
CA ALA A 212 6.08 11.27 -0.60
C ALA A 212 7.21 11.84 0.26
N SER A 213 7.17 11.60 1.57
CA SER A 213 8.24 11.90 2.51
C SER A 213 8.81 10.60 3.05
N VAL A 214 10.14 10.46 3.00
CA VAL A 214 10.87 9.41 3.69
C VAL A 214 12.01 10.07 4.46
N SER A 215 11.79 10.33 5.75
CA SER A 215 12.75 11.10 6.54
C SER A 215 13.07 10.51 7.90
N TYR A 216 14.29 10.69 8.41
CA TYR A 216 14.66 10.26 9.77
C TYR A 216 14.43 8.76 10.03
N ASN A 217 14.72 7.89 9.05
CA ASN A 217 14.71 6.44 9.21
C ASN A 217 16.16 5.95 9.36
N ASN A 218 16.62 5.87 10.61
CA ASN A 218 18.05 5.73 10.93
C ASN A 218 18.69 4.43 10.42
N THR A 219 17.89 3.38 10.24
CA THR A 219 18.36 2.03 9.87
C THR A 219 17.98 1.61 8.46
N LEU A 220 17.23 2.46 7.72
CA LEU A 220 16.82 2.17 6.35
C LEU A 220 18.05 2.16 5.42
N THR A 221 18.30 1.03 4.75
CA THR A 221 19.54 0.83 3.98
C THR A 221 19.40 1.09 2.49
N ASN A 222 18.19 0.96 1.97
CA ASN A 222 17.86 1.17 0.57
C ASN A 222 16.42 1.69 0.43
N LEU A 223 16.14 2.35 -0.68
CA LEU A 223 14.81 2.83 -1.02
C LEU A 223 14.59 2.75 -2.53
N SER A 224 13.55 2.07 -2.96
CA SER A 224 13.21 1.91 -4.37
C SER A 224 11.74 2.19 -4.63
N PHE A 225 11.47 2.91 -5.72
CA PHE A 225 10.16 3.16 -6.29
C PHE A 225 10.07 2.48 -7.67
N PRO A 226 9.95 1.15 -7.71
CA PRO A 226 10.26 0.37 -8.91
C PRO A 226 9.27 0.56 -10.05
N LYS A 227 8.01 0.89 -9.74
CA LYS A 227 6.92 1.06 -10.72
C LYS A 227 6.37 2.47 -10.80
N LEU A 228 6.97 3.43 -10.10
CA LEU A 228 6.49 4.81 -10.11
C LEU A 228 6.81 5.45 -11.46
N THR A 229 5.80 5.62 -12.32
CA THR A 229 5.97 6.08 -13.71
C THR A 229 5.68 7.56 -13.91
N THR A 230 4.62 8.06 -13.29
CA THR A 230 4.15 9.43 -13.44
C THR A 230 3.54 9.95 -12.15
N THR A 231 3.75 11.24 -11.94
CA THR A 231 3.27 11.97 -10.78
C THR A 231 2.64 13.26 -11.27
N THR A 232 1.59 13.16 -12.08
CA THR A 232 0.95 14.34 -12.69
C THR A 232 0.46 15.35 -11.67
N ASN A 233 0.30 14.93 -10.40
CA ASN A 233 -0.10 15.79 -9.28
C ASN A 233 0.86 15.75 -8.08
N SER A 234 1.98 15.01 -8.08
CA SER A 234 2.86 15.07 -6.89
C SER A 234 3.66 16.36 -6.87
N ASP A 235 3.26 17.23 -5.96
CA ASP A 235 4.00 18.44 -5.59
C ASP A 235 5.42 18.10 -5.12
N ARG A 236 5.64 16.98 -4.43
CA ARG A 236 6.94 16.72 -3.79
C ARG A 236 7.27 15.25 -3.49
N ILE A 237 8.48 14.82 -3.84
CA ILE A 237 9.14 13.65 -3.23
C ILE A 237 10.35 14.15 -2.45
N SER A 238 10.42 13.82 -1.17
CA SER A 238 11.45 14.28 -0.24
C SER A 238 12.03 13.09 0.52
N ILE A 239 13.32 12.83 0.32
CA ILE A 239 14.05 11.75 1.01
C ILE A 239 15.20 12.39 1.77
N ARG A 240 15.08 12.52 3.10
CA ARG A 240 16.04 13.30 3.88
C ARG A 240 16.43 12.69 5.23
N HIS A 241 17.65 12.92 5.68
CA HIS A 241 18.09 12.47 7.02
C HIS A 241 17.93 10.96 7.22
N ASN A 242 18.25 10.13 6.22
CA ASN A 242 18.29 8.68 6.36
C ASN A 242 19.77 8.24 6.31
N PRO A 243 20.50 8.30 7.44
CA PRO A 243 21.96 8.19 7.46
C PRO A 243 22.49 6.83 6.99
N ALA A 244 21.68 5.76 7.05
CA ALA A 244 22.07 4.42 6.62
C ALA A 244 21.72 4.09 5.15
N ILE A 245 20.97 4.94 4.44
CA ILE A 245 20.61 4.66 3.04
C ILE A 245 21.85 4.75 2.17
N THR A 246 22.13 3.67 1.45
CA THR A 246 23.25 3.57 0.49
C THR A 246 22.79 3.75 -0.96
N SER A 247 21.55 3.40 -1.27
CA SER A 247 21.00 3.48 -2.62
C SER A 247 19.56 3.96 -2.66
N ILE A 248 19.26 4.87 -3.59
CA ILE A 248 17.91 5.31 -3.94
C ILE A 248 17.66 5.07 -5.43
N SER A 249 16.53 4.47 -5.81
CA SER A 249 16.23 4.19 -7.22
C SER A 249 14.79 4.45 -7.65
N PHE A 250 14.66 5.00 -8.86
CA PHE A 250 13.41 5.29 -9.56
C PHE A 250 13.48 4.73 -10.99
N PRO A 251 13.49 3.39 -11.18
CA PRO A 251 13.78 2.78 -12.48
C PRO A 251 12.71 3.02 -13.55
N ALA A 252 11.48 3.36 -13.17
CA ALA A 252 10.36 3.59 -14.09
C ALA A 252 9.97 5.07 -14.23
N LEU A 253 10.64 6.00 -13.53
CA LEU A 253 10.23 7.40 -13.46
C LEU A 253 10.67 8.17 -14.71
N ILE A 254 9.72 8.43 -15.60
CA ILE A 254 9.97 9.10 -16.89
C ILE A 254 10.03 10.62 -16.73
N ASN A 255 9.08 11.19 -16.00
CA ASN A 255 9.04 12.62 -15.69
C ASN A 255 9.25 12.81 -14.19
N SER A 256 10.11 13.75 -13.78
CA SER A 256 10.22 14.06 -12.36
C SER A 256 8.89 14.61 -11.83
N VAL A 257 8.72 14.48 -10.52
CA VAL A 257 7.76 15.28 -9.76
C VAL A 257 8.04 16.77 -9.91
N THR A 258 7.10 17.59 -9.47
CA THR A 258 7.31 19.05 -9.37
C THR A 258 8.59 19.35 -8.60
N TYR A 259 8.82 18.66 -7.47
CA TYR A 259 10.02 18.82 -6.67
C TYR A 259 10.56 17.48 -6.12
N LEU A 260 11.66 16.98 -6.68
CA LEU A 260 12.38 15.79 -6.21
C LEU A 260 13.59 16.23 -5.38
N SER A 261 13.60 15.86 -4.10
CA SER A 261 14.64 16.28 -3.19
C SER A 261 15.22 15.12 -2.40
N ILE A 262 16.54 14.94 -2.51
CA ILE A 262 17.30 13.92 -1.78
C ILE A 262 18.42 14.64 -1.04
N GLN A 263 18.32 14.72 0.30
CA GLN A 263 19.26 15.51 1.09
C GLN A 263 19.70 14.84 2.39
N TYR A 264 20.90 15.14 2.88
CA TYR A 264 21.36 14.69 4.21
C TYR A 264 21.28 13.17 4.38
N ASN A 265 21.67 12.40 3.36
CA ASN A 265 21.76 10.93 3.46
C ASN A 265 23.25 10.56 3.47
N ASP A 266 23.81 10.49 4.67
CA ASP A 266 25.27 10.46 4.90
C ASP A 266 25.99 9.25 4.27
N ALA A 267 25.31 8.11 4.12
CA ALA A 267 25.85 6.90 3.49
C ALA A 267 25.50 6.75 2.00
N LEU A 268 24.75 7.68 1.40
CA LEU A 268 24.20 7.52 0.06
C LEU A 268 25.30 7.57 -0.99
N THR A 269 25.50 6.47 -1.72
CA THR A 269 26.49 6.36 -2.79
C THR A 269 25.86 6.44 -4.18
N THR A 270 24.58 6.06 -4.30
CA THR A 270 23.94 5.91 -5.62
C THR A 270 22.51 6.43 -5.63
N VAL A 271 22.23 7.31 -6.60
CA VAL A 271 20.87 7.71 -6.99
C VAL A 271 20.67 7.30 -8.45
N SER A 272 19.67 6.46 -8.71
CA SER A 272 19.41 5.90 -10.05
C SER A 272 18.08 6.40 -10.63
N LEU A 273 18.16 7.11 -11.75
CA LEU A 273 17.05 7.69 -12.51
C LEU A 273 17.26 7.38 -14.02
N PRO A 274 17.27 6.10 -14.43
CA PRO A 274 17.80 5.68 -15.73
C PRO A 274 16.92 6.09 -16.90
N VAL A 275 15.60 6.26 -16.71
CA VAL A 275 14.64 6.58 -17.76
C VAL A 275 14.07 7.98 -17.67
N LEU A 276 14.63 8.83 -16.79
CA LEU A 276 14.16 10.19 -16.57
C LEU A 276 14.43 11.04 -17.83
N THR A 277 13.38 11.48 -18.52
CA THR A 277 13.45 12.33 -19.72
C THR A 277 13.29 13.81 -19.39
N THR A 278 12.47 14.13 -18.39
CA THR A 278 12.17 15.52 -18.01
C THR A 278 12.38 15.71 -16.52
N ALA A 279 13.17 16.73 -16.15
CA ALA A 279 13.37 17.13 -14.76
C ALA A 279 12.80 18.55 -14.52
N ASN A 280 11.95 18.70 -13.52
CA ASN A 280 11.46 19.99 -13.05
C ASN A 280 12.41 20.60 -12.02
N ASP A 281 12.09 20.53 -10.73
CA ASP A 281 13.05 20.81 -9.67
C ASP A 281 13.65 19.50 -9.14
N LEU A 282 14.93 19.27 -9.43
CA LEU A 282 15.68 18.13 -8.91
C LEU A 282 16.82 18.64 -8.03
N TYR A 283 16.75 18.32 -6.75
CA TYR A 283 17.66 18.81 -5.73
C TYR A 283 18.36 17.67 -5.00
N LEU A 284 19.67 17.54 -5.21
CA LEU A 284 20.55 16.61 -4.51
C LEU A 284 21.51 17.41 -3.64
N ALA A 285 21.40 17.33 -2.32
CA ALA A 285 22.34 18.06 -1.46
C ALA A 285 22.83 17.27 -0.25
N ASP A 286 24.02 17.60 0.25
CA ASP A 286 24.52 17.05 1.51
C ASP A 286 24.49 15.50 1.52
N ASN A 287 24.90 14.90 0.39
CA ASN A 287 25.05 13.44 0.23
C ASN A 287 26.54 13.15 -0.04
N PRO A 288 27.38 13.14 1.00
CA PRO A 288 28.83 13.26 0.86
C PRO A 288 29.53 12.06 0.21
N GLN A 289 28.86 10.90 0.09
CA GLN A 289 29.45 9.68 -0.48
C GLN A 289 29.14 9.48 -1.96
N ILE A 290 28.29 10.31 -2.56
CA ILE A 290 28.01 10.24 -4.00
C ILE A 290 29.26 10.62 -4.78
N THR A 291 29.72 9.72 -5.66
CA THR A 291 30.88 9.97 -6.53
C THR A 291 30.50 10.34 -7.95
N THR A 292 29.35 9.85 -8.42
CA THR A 292 28.86 10.05 -9.79
C THR A 292 27.35 10.22 -9.79
N ILE A 293 26.85 11.12 -10.64
CA ILE A 293 25.42 11.23 -10.96
C ILE A 293 25.27 11.11 -12.47
N ASN A 294 24.32 10.31 -12.95
CA ASN A 294 24.10 10.15 -14.38
C ASN A 294 22.61 10.21 -14.72
N PHE A 295 22.28 11.00 -15.73
CA PHE A 295 20.96 11.16 -16.30
C PHE A 295 21.00 10.78 -17.80
N PRO A 296 21.08 9.48 -18.13
CA PRO A 296 21.35 9.04 -19.49
C PRO A 296 20.23 9.40 -20.48
N SER A 297 18.97 9.45 -20.03
CA SER A 297 17.80 9.73 -20.86
C SER A 297 17.27 11.16 -20.75
N LEU A 298 17.88 12.02 -19.91
CA LEU A 298 17.35 13.36 -19.63
C LEU A 298 17.53 14.27 -20.84
N THR A 299 16.41 14.74 -21.40
CA THR A 299 16.36 15.63 -22.57
C THR A 299 15.95 17.06 -22.19
N GLN A 300 15.20 17.25 -21.11
CA GLN A 300 14.64 18.55 -20.73
C GLN A 300 14.75 18.86 -19.23
N ILE A 301 15.17 20.08 -18.91
CA ILE A 301 15.06 20.68 -17.57
C ILE A 301 14.03 21.81 -17.61
N THR A 302 12.87 21.65 -16.97
CA THR A 302 11.80 22.67 -17.02
C THR A 302 11.99 23.78 -15.99
N SER A 303 12.58 23.48 -14.82
CA SER A 303 12.95 24.47 -13.81
C SER A 303 14.44 24.43 -13.52
N THR A 304 14.89 23.65 -12.54
CA THR A 304 16.28 23.65 -12.06
C THR A 304 16.74 22.25 -11.67
N ILE A 305 17.93 21.87 -12.14
CA ILE A 305 18.71 20.83 -11.46
C ILE A 305 19.74 21.53 -10.57
N GLN A 306 19.72 21.19 -9.28
CA GLN A 306 20.71 21.66 -8.33
C GLN A 306 21.35 20.50 -7.57
N ILE A 307 22.67 20.46 -7.58
CA ILE A 307 23.48 19.46 -6.88
C ILE A 307 24.53 20.17 -6.04
N ASN A 308 24.50 20.01 -4.72
CA ASN A 308 25.46 20.68 -3.86
C ASN A 308 25.91 19.90 -2.63
N PHE A 309 27.07 20.24 -2.08
CA PHE A 309 27.63 19.58 -0.89
C PHE A 309 27.75 18.05 -1.03
N CYS A 310 27.97 17.55 -2.25
CA CYS A 310 28.32 16.15 -2.51
C CYS A 310 29.86 16.09 -2.63
N ALA A 311 30.54 16.06 -1.48
CA ALA A 311 31.98 16.28 -1.36
C ALA A 311 32.88 15.30 -2.15
N LYS A 312 32.34 14.16 -2.61
CA LYS A 312 33.07 13.17 -3.43
C LYS A 312 32.61 13.13 -4.89
N LEU A 313 31.67 13.98 -5.28
CA LEU A 313 31.09 13.97 -6.63
C LEU A 313 32.12 14.50 -7.63
N THR A 314 32.53 13.64 -8.55
CA THR A 314 33.58 13.92 -9.56
C THR A 314 33.07 13.85 -11.00
N SER A 315 31.90 13.27 -11.23
CA SER A 315 31.34 13.11 -12.58
C SER A 315 29.83 13.31 -12.62
N ILE A 316 29.36 14.03 -13.64
CA ILE A 316 27.94 14.23 -13.93
C ILE A 316 27.66 13.93 -15.41
N GLY A 317 26.83 12.93 -15.68
CA GLY A 317 26.39 12.60 -17.02
C GLY A 317 25.05 13.24 -17.37
N ILE A 318 25.03 14.06 -18.42
CA ILE A 318 23.81 14.63 -19.04
C ILE A 318 23.88 14.53 -20.58
N PRO A 319 24.20 13.35 -21.15
CA PRO A 319 24.53 13.22 -22.57
C PRO A 319 23.38 13.62 -23.50
N SER A 320 22.14 13.33 -23.09
CA SER A 320 20.93 13.51 -23.89
C SER A 320 20.28 14.90 -23.72
N LEU A 321 20.83 15.78 -22.90
CA LEU A 321 20.19 17.06 -22.58
C LEU A 321 20.06 17.95 -23.83
N GLN A 322 18.86 18.42 -24.13
CA GLN A 322 18.55 19.23 -25.32
C GLN A 322 17.97 20.60 -24.95
N SER A 323 17.21 20.69 -23.86
CA SER A 323 16.63 21.95 -23.37
C SER A 323 16.75 22.08 -21.85
N GLY A 324 16.96 23.31 -21.35
CA GLY A 324 17.09 23.55 -19.93
C GLY A 324 17.38 25.00 -19.56
N ASN A 325 16.73 25.48 -18.49
CA ASN A 325 16.86 26.87 -18.04
C ASN A 325 17.93 27.07 -16.96
N SER A 326 18.06 26.15 -16.00
CA SER A 326 18.91 26.33 -14.81
C SER A 326 19.61 25.04 -14.42
N PHE A 327 20.95 25.08 -14.37
CA PHE A 327 21.82 23.97 -13.99
C PHE A 327 22.87 24.45 -12.99
N ARG A 328 22.80 23.94 -11.76
CA ARG A 328 23.50 24.51 -10.60
C ARG A 328 24.27 23.45 -9.82
N ILE A 329 25.59 23.46 -9.90
CA ILE A 329 26.48 22.49 -9.28
C ILE A 329 27.44 23.24 -8.35
N TYR A 330 27.24 23.13 -7.04
CA TYR A 330 27.97 23.93 -6.05
C TYR A 330 28.61 23.10 -4.95
N ASN A 331 29.79 23.48 -4.46
CA ASN A 331 30.35 22.86 -3.25
C ASN A 331 30.52 21.34 -3.39
N ASN A 332 31.02 20.88 -4.54
CA ASN A 332 31.27 19.46 -4.86
C ASN A 332 32.77 19.25 -5.13
N ALA A 333 33.15 18.16 -5.81
CA ALA A 333 34.54 17.85 -6.15
C ALA A 333 34.73 17.61 -7.66
N LEU A 334 33.99 18.34 -8.51
CA LEU A 334 34.13 18.19 -9.95
C LEU A 334 35.51 18.67 -10.41
N PRO A 335 36.26 17.88 -11.21
CA PRO A 335 37.50 18.34 -11.81
C PRO A 335 37.24 19.30 -12.99
N SER A 336 38.22 20.13 -13.35
CA SER A 336 38.11 21.07 -14.48
C SER A 336 37.73 20.40 -15.80
N SER A 337 38.11 19.14 -16.02
CA SER A 337 37.70 18.37 -17.20
C SER A 337 36.18 18.19 -17.27
N GLN A 338 35.54 17.88 -16.14
CA GLN A 338 34.09 17.74 -16.04
C GLN A 338 33.39 19.10 -16.19
N ILE A 339 33.97 20.17 -15.65
CA ILE A 339 33.50 21.55 -15.84
C ILE A 339 33.50 21.91 -17.33
N ASN A 340 34.60 21.63 -18.04
CA ASN A 340 34.70 21.87 -19.48
C ASN A 340 33.66 21.07 -20.27
N MET A 341 33.43 19.79 -19.93
CA MET A 341 32.41 18.96 -20.57
C MET A 341 30.99 19.53 -20.39
N ILE A 342 30.67 20.03 -19.19
CA ILE A 342 29.38 20.65 -18.91
C ILE A 342 29.21 21.94 -19.70
N LEU A 343 30.21 22.83 -19.69
CA LEU A 343 30.17 24.08 -20.47
C LEU A 343 29.96 23.81 -21.95
N ASN A 344 30.70 22.86 -22.52
CA ASN A 344 30.56 22.44 -23.90
C ASN A 344 29.15 21.94 -24.21
N LYS A 345 28.60 21.05 -23.37
CA LYS A 345 27.24 20.53 -23.52
C LYS A 345 26.22 21.68 -23.54
N MET A 346 26.37 22.65 -22.64
CA MET A 346 25.45 23.77 -22.49
C MET A 346 25.43 24.72 -23.69
N LEU A 347 26.42 24.72 -24.58
CA LEU A 347 26.38 25.50 -25.83
C LEU A 347 25.22 25.05 -26.75
N THR A 348 24.93 23.76 -26.76
CA THR A 348 23.89 23.16 -27.61
C THR A 348 22.51 23.10 -26.95
N VAL A 349 22.43 23.31 -25.64
CA VAL A 349 21.17 23.26 -24.88
C VAL A 349 20.35 24.52 -25.16
N THR A 350 19.07 24.33 -25.49
CA THR A 350 18.11 25.40 -25.73
C THR A 350 17.42 25.85 -24.43
N PRO A 351 17.04 27.14 -24.28
CA PRO A 351 17.29 28.24 -25.20
C PRO A 351 18.79 28.61 -25.28
N THR A 352 19.19 29.28 -26.36
CA THR A 352 20.61 29.68 -26.56
C THR A 352 21.06 30.78 -25.59
N SER A 353 20.12 31.56 -25.05
CA SER A 353 20.31 32.67 -24.11
C SER A 353 19.43 32.53 -22.87
N GLY A 354 19.74 33.26 -21.79
CA GLY A 354 18.91 33.30 -20.58
C GLY A 354 19.05 32.10 -19.65
N LYS A 355 19.99 31.18 -19.93
CA LYS A 355 20.29 30.06 -19.04
C LYS A 355 21.06 30.54 -17.81
N TYR A 356 20.84 29.85 -16.70
CA TYR A 356 21.64 29.99 -15.48
C TYR A 356 22.52 28.75 -15.29
N ILE A 357 23.83 28.93 -15.37
CA ILE A 357 24.84 27.87 -15.33
C ILE A 357 25.81 28.18 -14.18
N GLY A 358 25.61 27.53 -13.05
CA GLY A 358 26.47 27.72 -11.87
C GLY A 358 27.33 26.49 -11.61
N LEU A 359 28.65 26.65 -11.60
CA LEU A 359 29.63 25.56 -11.45
C LEU A 359 30.75 25.96 -10.45
N THR A 360 30.39 26.45 -9.27
CA THR A 360 31.32 27.09 -8.31
C THR A 360 31.52 26.29 -7.02
N GLY A 361 32.50 26.66 -6.22
CA GLY A 361 32.82 26.03 -4.94
C GLY A 361 33.35 24.61 -5.09
N GLN A 362 33.96 24.21 -6.20
CA GLN A 362 34.54 22.87 -6.24
C GLN A 362 35.71 22.80 -5.25
N ASN A 363 35.90 21.63 -4.64
CA ASN A 363 37.00 21.37 -3.73
C ASN A 363 37.74 20.09 -4.16
N PRO A 364 38.98 20.20 -4.70
CA PRO A 364 39.72 21.46 -4.92
C PRO A 364 39.08 22.37 -6.00
N PRO A 365 39.41 23.68 -6.02
CA PRO A 365 38.90 24.60 -7.04
C PRO A 365 39.15 24.10 -8.45
N ALA A 366 38.14 24.19 -9.31
CA ALA A 366 38.16 23.64 -10.66
C ALA A 366 37.74 24.67 -11.72
N PRO A 367 38.57 25.71 -11.96
CA PRO A 367 38.28 26.69 -13.00
C PRO A 367 38.29 26.01 -14.38
N PRO A 368 37.52 26.53 -15.37
CA PRO A 368 37.55 26.03 -16.73
C PRO A 368 38.93 26.23 -17.36
N THR A 369 39.32 25.33 -18.25
CA THR A 369 40.64 25.35 -18.91
C THR A 369 40.52 25.13 -20.41
N GLY A 370 41.49 25.61 -21.19
CA GLY A 370 41.54 25.41 -22.65
C GLY A 370 40.22 25.80 -23.33
N GLN A 371 39.62 24.86 -24.08
CA GLN A 371 38.33 25.07 -24.76
C GLN A 371 37.20 25.47 -23.80
N GLY A 372 37.23 25.05 -22.52
CA GLY A 372 36.21 25.45 -21.54
C GLY A 372 36.19 26.95 -21.24
N ILE A 373 37.33 27.64 -21.36
CA ILE A 373 37.39 29.11 -21.21
C ILE A 373 36.64 29.77 -22.38
N THR A 374 36.88 29.30 -23.59
CA THR A 374 36.17 29.76 -24.79
C THR A 374 34.67 29.46 -24.71
N ASP A 375 34.29 28.24 -24.31
CA ASP A 375 32.89 27.84 -24.17
C ASP A 375 32.15 28.71 -23.14
N LYS A 376 32.79 29.00 -21.99
CA LYS A 376 32.27 29.95 -20.99
C LYS A 376 32.06 31.35 -21.57
N ALA A 377 33.06 31.88 -22.27
CA ALA A 377 32.97 33.21 -22.87
C ALA A 377 31.85 33.29 -23.92
N THR A 378 31.71 32.26 -24.76
CA THR A 378 30.62 32.16 -25.73
C THR A 378 29.26 32.16 -25.03
N LEU A 379 29.06 31.31 -24.02
CA LEU A 379 27.81 31.27 -23.26
C LEU A 379 27.44 32.63 -22.65
N ILE A 380 28.41 33.35 -22.08
CA ILE A 380 28.19 34.69 -21.52
C ILE A 380 27.82 35.68 -22.64
N SER A 381 28.54 35.67 -23.76
CA SER A 381 28.29 36.58 -24.89
C SER A 381 26.91 36.36 -25.54
N THR A 382 26.38 35.15 -25.49
CA THR A 382 25.02 34.83 -25.95
C THR A 382 23.95 35.11 -24.89
N GLY A 383 24.27 35.81 -23.80
CA GLY A 383 23.31 36.27 -22.79
C GLY A 383 22.95 35.24 -21.73
N ASN A 384 23.83 34.28 -21.41
CA ASN A 384 23.65 33.36 -20.28
C ASN A 384 24.39 33.86 -19.03
N SER A 385 23.87 33.53 -17.84
CA SER A 385 24.57 33.75 -16.58
C SER A 385 25.44 32.52 -16.29
N VAL A 386 26.77 32.69 -16.29
CA VAL A 386 27.73 31.59 -16.09
C VAL A 386 28.70 31.91 -14.96
N THR A 387 28.74 31.06 -13.94
CA THR A 387 29.71 31.15 -12.84
C THR A 387 30.53 29.86 -12.74
N THR A 388 31.84 30.00 -12.53
CA THR A 388 32.79 28.91 -12.29
C THR A 388 33.74 29.35 -11.19
N ASP A 389 34.51 28.41 -10.63
CA ASP A 389 35.68 28.73 -9.79
C ASP A 389 36.69 29.65 -10.49
#